data_AF-A0A7Y5MRV3-F1
#
_entry.id   AF-A0A7Y5MRV3-F1
#
_cell.length_a   1.000
_cell.length_b   1.000
_cell.length_c   1.000
_cell.angle_alpha   90.00
_cell.angle_beta   90.00
_cell.angle_gamma   90.00
#
_symmetry.space_group_name_H-M   'P 1'
#
loop_
_entity.id
_entity.type
_entity.pdbx_description
1 polymer ?
#
loop_
_entity_poly.entity_id
_entity_poly.type
_entity_poly.pdbx_seq_one_letter_code
_entity_poly.pdbx_strand_id
1 'polypeptide(L)'
;MSLLIFAEAPSPRLTYTMDLLFRQLLDIPCRITSNHSLFDAHEGPRLNYSLLPATGKTLWVVPCGLLSETGIRPQACNFFLSGETPALFPTSVTGTHFPFDLFAATFFLVSRYEEYLPATRDVHGRFPSGSSIAGQNGFLQRPVVNEWARQLAQALQILYPGLASKPLPYRFQPTYDVDIAWAYGHRPWWHSLGAMASDAARGQWRRLNNRLAVWRGQAEDPYFTFPYLDALHQRFGLLPVFFFLLGDYSRLDPCISFKNKGFRSLIAQIGATHPTGIHPSYAASHTPGRLEVEIDRLAQITGNPVQISRQHFLLLRFPDTCRQLLNAGIREDYSMGYADQPGFRAGIAAPFYWYDLEREETTPLVIHPFQVMEVTLQQYLGLSPDAAVGVCASLSDAVRATGGVFSTLWHNSSFSALHGWEGWETAYEQILKNSL
;
A
#
# COMPACT_ATOMS: atom_id res chain seq x y z
N MET A 1 8.16 5.28 -30.55
CA MET A 1 9.63 5.03 -30.53
C MET A 1 9.93 4.21 -29.29
N SER A 2 10.86 3.23 -29.36
CA SER A 2 11.24 2.43 -28.20
C SER A 2 12.61 2.87 -27.67
N LEU A 3 12.73 3.03 -26.36
CA LEU A 3 13.97 3.35 -25.66
C LEU A 3 14.89 2.12 -25.65
N LEU A 4 16.13 2.29 -26.12
CA LEU A 4 17.18 1.29 -25.99
C LEU A 4 18.06 1.59 -24.79
N ILE A 5 18.17 0.64 -23.88
CA ILE A 5 18.93 0.74 -22.63
C ILE A 5 20.16 -0.14 -22.74
N PHE A 6 21.35 0.43 -22.66
CA PHE A 6 22.60 -0.33 -22.56
C PHE A 6 22.92 -0.64 -21.10
N ALA A 7 23.26 -1.89 -20.83
CA ALA A 7 23.84 -2.33 -19.56
C ALA A 7 24.81 -3.50 -19.81
N GLU A 8 25.96 -3.49 -19.15
CA GLU A 8 27.02 -4.50 -19.35
C GLU A 8 26.54 -5.91 -18.99
N ALA A 9 25.79 -6.04 -17.90
CA ALA A 9 25.24 -7.30 -17.42
C ALA A 9 23.75 -7.13 -17.07
N PRO A 10 22.83 -7.41 -18.01
CA PRO A 10 21.41 -7.45 -17.71
C PRO A 10 21.11 -8.48 -16.61
N SER A 11 20.32 -8.08 -15.62
CA SER A 11 19.96 -8.90 -14.47
C SER A 11 18.44 -8.89 -14.24
N PRO A 12 17.91 -9.81 -13.41
CA PRO A 12 16.51 -9.77 -13.02
C PRO A 12 16.11 -8.46 -12.31
N ARG A 13 16.95 -7.95 -11.39
CA ARG A 13 16.72 -6.67 -10.69
C ARG A 13 16.66 -5.49 -11.65
N LEU A 14 17.57 -5.45 -12.62
CA LEU A 14 17.60 -4.41 -13.64
C LEU A 14 16.34 -4.46 -14.49
N THR A 15 15.99 -5.64 -15.00
CA THR A 15 14.81 -5.84 -15.85
C THR A 15 13.54 -5.41 -15.13
N TYR A 16 13.34 -5.84 -13.88
CA TYR A 16 12.21 -5.44 -13.05
C TYR A 16 12.14 -3.92 -12.84
N THR A 17 13.27 -3.28 -12.53
CA THR A 17 13.32 -1.83 -12.29
C THR A 17 13.00 -1.03 -13.55
N MET A 18 13.52 -1.46 -14.71
CA MET A 18 13.25 -0.82 -15.99
C MET A 18 11.79 -0.99 -16.41
N ASP A 19 11.21 -2.17 -16.17
CA ASP A 19 9.80 -2.43 -16.46
C ASP A 19 8.88 -1.58 -15.57
N LEU A 20 9.18 -1.45 -14.27
CA LEU A 20 8.45 -0.58 -13.37
C LEU A 20 8.50 0.89 -13.82
N LEU A 21 9.70 1.45 -13.98
CA LEU A 21 9.84 2.88 -14.29
C LEU A 21 9.34 3.21 -15.70
N PHE A 22 9.79 2.48 -16.71
CA PHE A 22 9.49 2.85 -18.09
C PHE A 22 8.14 2.35 -18.55
N ARG A 23 7.84 1.06 -18.40
CA ARG A 23 6.60 0.50 -18.93
C ARG A 23 5.40 0.84 -18.05
N GLN A 24 5.54 0.73 -16.73
CA GLN A 24 4.40 0.87 -15.83
C GLN A 24 4.13 2.32 -15.40
N LEU A 25 5.15 3.08 -15.00
CA LEU A 25 4.96 4.46 -14.51
C LEU A 25 4.92 5.50 -15.63
N LEU A 26 5.67 5.30 -16.72
CA LEU A 26 5.87 6.30 -17.77
C LEU A 26 5.25 5.94 -19.13
N ASP A 27 4.78 4.70 -19.31
CA ASP A 27 4.26 4.19 -20.59
C ASP A 27 5.25 4.38 -21.77
N ILE A 28 6.54 4.16 -21.50
CA ILE A 28 7.64 4.21 -22.47
C ILE A 28 8.08 2.77 -22.79
N PRO A 29 7.89 2.29 -24.03
CA PRO A 29 8.38 0.98 -24.45
C PRO A 29 9.91 0.94 -24.41
N CYS A 30 10.49 0.03 -23.63
CA CYS A 30 11.94 -0.11 -23.49
C CYS A 30 12.44 -1.53 -23.76
N ARG A 31 13.71 -1.63 -24.18
CA ARG A 31 14.47 -2.89 -24.31
C ARG A 31 15.89 -2.73 -23.80
N ILE A 32 16.42 -3.75 -23.13
CA ILE A 32 17.78 -3.79 -22.61
C ILE A 32 18.68 -4.50 -23.62
N THR A 33 19.92 -4.03 -23.80
CA THR A 33 20.96 -4.66 -24.61
C THR A 33 22.31 -4.61 -23.88
N SER A 34 23.11 -5.67 -24.02
CA SER A 34 24.53 -5.68 -23.68
C SER A 34 25.44 -5.56 -24.91
N ASN A 35 24.85 -5.47 -26.11
CA ASN A 35 25.59 -5.33 -27.36
C ASN A 35 25.87 -3.85 -27.65
N HIS A 36 27.14 -3.44 -27.49
CA HIS A 36 27.63 -2.09 -27.79
C HIS A 36 27.37 -1.67 -29.24
N SER A 37 27.69 -2.53 -30.22
CA SER A 37 27.50 -2.19 -31.63
C SER A 37 26.03 -1.92 -31.97
N LEU A 38 25.10 -2.67 -31.37
CA LEU A 38 23.67 -2.44 -31.51
C LEU A 38 23.23 -1.13 -30.83
N PHE A 39 23.83 -0.77 -29.71
CA PHE A 39 23.55 0.48 -29.00
C PHE A 39 24.07 1.71 -29.76
N ASP A 40 25.29 1.65 -30.26
CA ASP A 40 25.92 2.74 -31.00
C ASP A 40 25.21 3.00 -32.33
N ALA A 41 24.78 1.94 -33.02
CA ALA A 41 24.01 2.02 -34.26
C ALA A 41 22.54 2.43 -34.07
N HIS A 42 22.04 2.54 -32.84
CA HIS A 42 20.64 2.91 -32.60
C HIS A 42 20.42 4.42 -32.73
N GLU A 43 19.60 4.82 -33.70
CA GLU A 43 19.29 6.24 -33.96
C GLU A 43 18.19 6.82 -33.05
N GLY A 44 17.47 5.96 -32.32
CA GLY A 44 16.37 6.35 -31.44
C GLY A 44 16.81 6.78 -30.04
N PRO A 45 15.84 6.94 -29.11
CA PRO A 45 16.14 7.22 -27.71
C PRO A 45 17.06 6.17 -27.09
N ARG A 46 18.16 6.64 -26.49
CA ARG A 46 19.17 5.81 -25.82
C ARG A 46 19.39 6.23 -24.37
N LEU A 47 19.53 5.22 -23.52
CA LEU A 47 19.98 5.34 -22.14
C LEU A 47 21.18 4.41 -21.91
N ASN A 48 22.26 4.94 -21.37
CA ASN A 48 23.43 4.19 -20.93
C ASN A 48 23.38 4.00 -19.42
N TYR A 49 23.33 2.74 -18.96
CA TYR A 49 23.46 2.33 -17.57
C TYR A 49 24.71 1.47 -17.39
N SER A 50 25.87 2.12 -17.41
CA SER A 50 27.18 1.49 -17.24
C SER A 50 28.20 2.47 -16.63
N LEU A 51 29.37 1.94 -16.26
CA LEU A 51 30.49 2.74 -15.77
C LEU A 51 31.18 3.53 -16.89
N LEU A 52 30.97 3.13 -18.15
CA LEU A 52 31.56 3.79 -19.31
C LEU A 52 30.80 5.08 -19.63
N PRO A 53 31.49 6.21 -19.90
CA PRO A 53 30.85 7.45 -20.29
C PRO A 53 29.94 7.29 -21.51
N ALA A 54 28.77 7.91 -21.47
CA ALA A 54 27.90 7.94 -22.63
C ALA A 54 28.48 8.83 -23.75
N THR A 55 28.31 8.38 -24.99
CA THR A 55 28.71 9.15 -26.18
C THR A 55 27.50 9.76 -26.88
N GLY A 56 27.70 10.95 -27.44
CA GLY A 56 26.70 11.67 -28.21
C GLY A 56 25.43 11.95 -27.42
N LYS A 57 24.31 11.97 -28.14
CA LYS A 57 22.99 12.19 -27.55
C LYS A 57 22.51 10.89 -26.88
N THR A 58 22.72 10.78 -25.56
CA THR A 58 22.43 9.59 -24.74
C THR A 58 22.24 10.01 -23.28
N LEU A 59 21.18 9.52 -22.62
CA LEU A 59 21.02 9.74 -21.18
C LEU A 59 21.95 8.80 -20.41
N TRP A 60 22.66 9.29 -19.39
CA TRP A 60 23.64 8.50 -18.65
C TRP A 60 23.37 8.46 -17.16
N VAL A 61 23.23 7.25 -16.62
CA VAL A 61 23.15 6.94 -15.19
C VAL A 61 24.25 5.93 -14.87
N VAL A 62 25.03 6.20 -13.83
CA VAL A 62 26.13 5.32 -13.42
C VAL A 62 25.61 4.30 -12.39
N PRO A 63 25.82 3.00 -12.59
CA PRO A 63 25.39 1.97 -11.64
C PRO A 63 26.23 2.02 -10.36
N CYS A 64 25.58 1.90 -9.19
CA CYS A 64 26.26 1.67 -7.91
C CYS A 64 26.61 0.18 -7.67
N GLY A 65 26.04 -0.71 -8.49
CA GLY A 65 26.27 -2.16 -8.44
C GLY A 65 25.10 -2.98 -7.90
N LEU A 66 24.18 -2.38 -7.13
CA LEU A 66 23.08 -3.12 -6.49
C LEU A 66 22.24 -3.96 -7.47
N LEU A 67 22.02 -3.43 -8.68
CA LEU A 67 21.19 -4.11 -9.68
C LEU A 67 21.89 -5.29 -10.35
N SER A 68 23.22 -5.39 -10.32
CA SER A 68 23.95 -6.56 -10.85
C SER A 68 24.19 -7.64 -9.79
N GLU A 69 23.89 -7.36 -8.53
CA GLU A 69 24.05 -8.31 -7.42
C GLU A 69 22.96 -9.38 -7.39
N THR A 70 23.29 -10.51 -6.74
CA THR A 70 22.35 -11.53 -6.31
C THR A 70 22.42 -11.70 -4.79
N GLY A 71 21.30 -12.03 -4.16
CA GLY A 71 21.23 -12.26 -2.73
C GLY A 71 21.23 -10.98 -1.90
N ILE A 72 21.22 -11.14 -0.58
CA ILE A 72 20.84 -10.07 0.35
C ILE A 72 22.01 -9.77 1.28
N ARG A 73 22.48 -8.52 1.26
CA ARG A 73 23.55 -8.02 2.11
C ARG A 73 23.32 -6.55 2.47
N PRO A 74 23.83 -6.06 3.61
CA PRO A 74 23.74 -4.64 3.94
C PRO A 74 24.30 -3.76 2.81
N GLN A 75 23.57 -2.70 2.47
CA GLN A 75 23.91 -1.78 1.40
C GLN A 75 24.29 -0.41 1.98
N ALA A 76 25.27 0.26 1.37
CA ALA A 76 25.65 1.63 1.74
C ALA A 76 24.66 2.64 1.12
N CYS A 77 23.50 2.79 1.73
CA CYS A 77 22.43 3.66 1.27
C CYS A 77 22.63 5.11 1.73
N ASN A 78 23.71 5.76 1.32
CA ASN A 78 23.98 7.15 1.70
C ASN A 78 22.85 8.06 1.19
N PHE A 79 22.19 8.76 2.12
CA PHE A 79 21.13 9.72 1.84
C PHE A 79 21.68 11.10 1.52
N PHE A 80 21.07 11.78 0.56
CA PHE A 80 21.29 13.19 0.30
C PHE A 80 20.06 13.81 -0.41
N LEU A 81 20.06 15.13 -0.57
CA LEU A 81 19.07 15.84 -1.39
C LEU A 81 19.67 16.17 -2.76
N SER A 82 19.07 15.61 -3.81
CA SER A 82 19.35 15.97 -5.21
C SER A 82 18.44 17.13 -5.61
N GLY A 83 18.94 18.35 -5.48
CA GLY A 83 18.09 19.55 -5.47
C GLY A 83 17.18 19.50 -4.23
N GLU A 84 15.87 19.46 -4.45
CA GLU A 84 14.89 19.30 -3.37
C GLU A 84 14.45 17.84 -3.18
N THR A 85 14.88 16.89 -4.01
CA THR A 85 14.37 15.51 -3.99
C THR A 85 15.30 14.58 -3.20
N PRO A 86 14.79 13.83 -2.21
CA PRO A 86 15.51 12.72 -1.57
C PRO A 86 16.15 11.79 -2.59
N ALA A 87 17.39 11.40 -2.36
CA ALA A 87 18.12 10.47 -3.21
C ALA A 87 18.99 9.54 -2.36
N LEU A 88 19.22 8.33 -2.89
CA LEU A 88 20.06 7.29 -2.32
C LEU A 88 21.12 6.89 -3.36
N PHE A 89 22.25 6.32 -2.91
CA PHE A 89 23.33 5.84 -3.79
C PHE A 89 23.96 6.96 -4.66
N PRO A 90 24.54 8.00 -4.04
CA PRO A 90 25.20 9.09 -4.78
C PRO A 90 26.34 8.56 -5.65
N THR A 91 26.54 9.18 -6.81
CA THR A 91 27.69 8.91 -7.67
C THR A 91 28.72 10.05 -7.57
N SER A 92 30.01 9.69 -7.54
CA SER A 92 31.10 10.65 -7.63
C SER A 92 31.49 10.98 -9.08
N VAL A 93 30.88 10.31 -10.06
CA VAL A 93 31.19 10.51 -11.48
C VAL A 93 30.52 11.80 -11.98
N THR A 94 31.30 12.66 -12.63
CA THR A 94 30.82 13.93 -13.18
C THR A 94 30.29 13.75 -14.61
N GLY A 95 29.41 14.67 -15.05
CA GLY A 95 28.83 14.64 -16.40
C GLY A 95 27.68 13.64 -16.60
N THR A 96 27.25 12.97 -15.52
CA THR A 96 26.04 12.13 -15.51
C THR A 96 24.78 13.01 -15.49
N HIS A 97 23.65 12.45 -15.94
CA HIS A 97 22.37 13.19 -15.93
C HIS A 97 21.72 13.19 -14.53
N PHE A 98 22.13 12.27 -13.66
CA PHE A 98 21.65 12.15 -12.29
C PHE A 98 22.84 12.03 -11.34
N PRO A 99 22.83 12.73 -10.18
CA PRO A 99 23.91 12.65 -9.20
C PRO A 99 23.85 11.38 -8.33
N PHE A 100 23.05 10.39 -8.72
CA PHE A 100 22.88 9.12 -8.02
C PHE A 100 22.42 8.02 -8.96
N ASP A 101 22.52 6.77 -8.49
CA ASP A 101 21.91 5.63 -9.16
C ASP A 101 20.41 5.58 -8.86
N LEU A 102 19.64 6.28 -9.69
CA LEU A 102 18.18 6.34 -9.62
C LEU A 102 17.52 4.96 -9.72
N PHE A 103 18.11 4.06 -10.51
CA PHE A 103 17.56 2.72 -10.72
C PHE A 103 17.79 1.85 -9.48
N ALA A 104 18.98 1.85 -8.90
CA ALA A 104 19.24 1.17 -7.64
C ALA A 104 18.41 1.74 -6.48
N ALA A 105 18.28 3.06 -6.39
CA ALA A 105 17.46 3.73 -5.38
C ALA A 105 15.99 3.30 -5.49
N THR A 106 15.45 3.25 -6.71
CA THR A 106 14.09 2.76 -6.98
C THR A 106 13.93 1.33 -6.51
N PHE A 107 14.80 0.43 -6.99
CA PHE A 107 14.75 -1.00 -6.66
C PHE A 107 14.78 -1.23 -5.16
N PHE A 108 15.72 -0.60 -4.45
CA PHE A 108 15.91 -0.75 -3.01
C PHE A 108 14.62 -0.45 -2.23
N LEU A 109 13.92 0.64 -2.59
CA LEU A 109 12.68 1.05 -1.93
C LEU A 109 11.51 0.12 -2.28
N VAL A 110 11.31 -0.19 -3.56
CA VAL A 110 10.12 -0.97 -3.98
C VAL A 110 10.24 -2.46 -3.69
N SER A 111 11.45 -3.02 -3.70
CA SER A 111 11.69 -4.41 -3.29
C SER A 111 11.63 -4.57 -1.76
N ARG A 112 11.47 -3.47 -1.03
CA ARG A 112 11.58 -3.40 0.45
C ARG A 112 12.86 -4.07 0.95
N TYR A 113 13.98 -3.81 0.27
CA TYR A 113 15.26 -4.50 0.51
C TYR A 113 15.67 -4.48 2.00
N GLU A 114 15.48 -3.33 2.66
CA GLU A 114 15.76 -3.15 4.09
C GLU A 114 15.00 -4.10 5.03
N GLU A 115 13.83 -4.61 4.63
CA GLU A 115 13.01 -5.48 5.47
C GLU A 115 13.46 -6.95 5.49
N TYR A 116 14.34 -7.32 4.56
CA TYR A 116 15.05 -8.61 4.55
C TYR A 116 16.30 -8.59 5.42
N LEU A 117 16.78 -7.41 5.82
CA LEU A 117 17.91 -7.26 6.71
C LEU A 117 17.46 -7.32 8.18
N PRO A 118 18.36 -7.65 9.11
CA PRO A 118 18.06 -7.55 10.54
C PRO A 118 17.63 -6.14 10.92
N ALA A 119 16.44 -6.02 11.51
CA ALA A 119 15.87 -4.75 11.94
C ALA A 119 15.03 -4.92 13.21
N THR A 120 14.91 -3.83 13.98
CA THR A 120 13.99 -3.78 15.12
C THR A 120 12.55 -3.87 14.61
N ARG A 121 11.78 -4.77 15.21
CA ARG A 121 10.37 -4.95 14.89
C ARG A 121 9.50 -4.45 16.03
N ASP A 122 8.28 -4.06 15.72
CA ASP A 122 7.33 -3.65 16.75
C ASP A 122 6.77 -4.86 17.53
N VAL A 123 5.85 -4.59 18.46
CA VAL A 123 5.22 -5.61 19.33
C VAL A 123 4.45 -6.68 18.57
N HIS A 124 4.11 -6.45 17.30
CA HIS A 124 3.43 -7.38 16.42
C HIS A 124 4.37 -8.05 15.41
N GLY A 125 5.68 -7.76 15.45
CA GLY A 125 6.65 -8.28 14.49
C GLY A 125 6.64 -7.54 13.15
N ARG A 126 6.05 -6.33 13.09
CA ARG A 126 6.00 -5.51 11.87
C ARG A 126 7.25 -4.64 11.76
N PHE A 127 7.55 -4.19 10.55
CA PHE A 127 8.63 -3.24 10.29
C PHE A 127 8.11 -1.80 10.52
N PRO A 128 8.51 -1.12 11.61
CA PRO A 128 8.00 0.21 11.94
C PRO A 128 8.63 1.28 11.06
N SER A 129 7.97 2.43 10.91
CA SER A 129 8.46 3.50 10.05
C SER A 129 9.83 4.03 10.51
N GLY A 130 10.10 4.06 11.82
CA GLY A 130 11.37 4.50 12.39
C GLY A 130 12.58 3.60 12.07
N SER A 131 12.35 2.37 11.63
CA SER A 131 13.42 1.47 11.17
C SER A 131 13.73 1.63 9.69
N SER A 132 12.89 2.33 8.93
CA SER A 132 13.10 2.56 7.51
C SER A 132 14.06 3.71 7.24
N ILE A 133 14.81 3.63 6.14
CA ILE A 133 15.64 4.74 5.67
C ILE A 133 14.81 6.02 5.42
N ALA A 134 13.56 5.84 4.95
CA ALA A 134 12.63 6.94 4.69
C ALA A 134 12.19 7.66 5.97
N GLY A 135 11.93 6.89 7.03
CA GLY A 135 11.59 7.44 8.34
C GLY A 135 12.78 8.11 9.02
N GLN A 136 13.95 7.50 8.95
CA GLN A 136 15.18 8.04 9.55
C GLN A 136 15.62 9.36 8.91
N ASN A 137 15.33 9.56 7.61
CA ASN A 137 15.70 10.76 6.87
C ASN A 137 14.50 11.68 6.55
N GLY A 138 13.32 11.42 7.13
CA GLY A 138 12.18 12.34 7.09
C GLY A 138 11.53 12.52 5.72
N PHE A 139 11.51 11.50 4.85
CA PHE A 139 10.90 11.57 3.52
C PHE A 139 9.72 10.62 3.30
N LEU A 140 9.15 10.07 4.37
CA LEU A 140 7.99 9.17 4.32
C LEU A 140 6.79 9.76 3.56
N GLN A 141 6.59 11.08 3.62
CA GLN A 141 5.43 11.74 3.00
C GLN A 141 5.62 12.03 1.50
N ARG A 142 6.70 11.53 0.88
CA ARG A 142 6.99 11.78 -0.53
C ARG A 142 6.95 10.50 -1.37
N PRO A 143 6.24 10.50 -2.52
CA PRO A 143 6.29 9.41 -3.47
C PRO A 143 7.56 9.51 -4.33
N VAL A 144 8.73 9.44 -3.70
CA VAL A 144 10.04 9.71 -4.31
C VAL A 144 10.30 8.90 -5.58
N VAL A 145 9.80 7.66 -5.66
CA VAL A 145 9.89 6.84 -6.88
C VAL A 145 9.11 7.44 -8.04
N ASN A 146 7.91 7.98 -7.78
CA ASN A 146 7.13 8.68 -8.79
C ASN A 146 7.81 10.00 -9.18
N GLU A 147 8.38 10.73 -8.23
CA GLU A 147 9.16 11.95 -8.49
C GLU A 147 10.38 11.66 -9.38
N TRP A 148 11.13 10.60 -9.08
CA TRP A 148 12.26 10.14 -9.88
C TRP A 148 11.83 9.71 -11.29
N ALA A 149 10.72 9.00 -11.43
CA ALA A 149 10.17 8.65 -12.74
C ALA A 149 9.84 9.90 -13.58
N ARG A 150 9.22 10.92 -12.97
CA ARG A 150 8.93 12.21 -13.63
C ARG A 150 10.22 12.89 -14.10
N GLN A 151 11.24 12.96 -13.24
CA GLN A 151 12.54 13.56 -13.57
C GLN A 151 13.24 12.80 -14.70
N LEU A 152 13.16 11.46 -14.69
CA LEU A 152 13.68 10.59 -15.75
C LEU A 152 12.99 10.85 -17.08
N ALA A 153 11.66 10.95 -17.10
CA ALA A 153 10.91 11.29 -18.30
C ALA A 153 11.27 12.67 -18.85
N GLN A 154 11.39 13.68 -17.98
CA GLN A 154 11.80 15.03 -18.37
C GLN A 154 13.20 15.05 -18.97
N ALA A 155 14.17 14.40 -18.33
CA ALA A 155 15.54 14.30 -18.84
C ALA A 155 15.58 13.60 -20.21
N LEU A 156 14.80 12.53 -20.40
CA LEU A 156 14.67 11.87 -21.69
C LEU A 156 13.99 12.75 -22.74
N GLN A 157 12.98 13.56 -22.39
CA GLN A 157 12.29 14.44 -23.33
C GLN A 157 13.12 15.64 -23.74
N ILE A 158 13.97 16.16 -22.85
CA ILE A 158 14.97 17.20 -23.19
C ILE A 158 15.90 16.69 -24.28
N LEU A 159 16.38 15.45 -24.14
CA LEU A 159 17.18 14.82 -25.18
C LEU A 159 16.30 14.49 -26.40
N TYR A 160 15.19 13.81 -26.22
CA TYR A 160 14.35 13.29 -27.31
C TYR A 160 12.94 13.91 -27.25
N PRO A 161 12.72 15.13 -27.79
CA PRO A 161 11.42 15.81 -27.72
C PRO A 161 10.24 15.04 -28.30
N GLY A 162 10.50 14.11 -29.24
CA GLY A 162 9.48 13.23 -29.83
C GLY A 162 9.14 11.99 -29.00
N LEU A 163 9.80 11.77 -27.86
CA LEU A 163 9.50 10.63 -26.98
C LEU A 163 8.25 10.93 -26.15
N ALA A 164 7.15 10.28 -26.55
CA ALA A 164 5.93 10.29 -25.76
C ALA A 164 6.14 9.58 -24.43
N SER A 165 5.61 10.18 -23.36
CA SER A 165 5.52 9.62 -22.03
C SER A 165 4.11 9.93 -21.51
N LYS A 166 3.48 8.95 -20.88
CA LYS A 166 2.14 9.11 -20.30
C LYS A 166 2.19 8.65 -18.85
N PRO A 167 2.53 9.55 -17.92
CA PRO A 167 2.48 9.26 -16.50
C PRO A 167 1.09 8.81 -16.06
N LEU A 168 1.05 7.99 -15.00
CA LEU A 168 -0.21 7.55 -14.42
C LEU A 168 -1.08 8.74 -14.01
N PRO A 169 -2.40 8.72 -14.30
CA PRO A 169 -3.30 9.73 -13.78
C PRO A 169 -3.41 9.61 -12.25
N TYR A 170 -3.79 10.71 -11.60
CA TYR A 170 -4.22 10.67 -10.21
C TYR A 170 -5.51 9.86 -10.08
N ARG A 171 -5.60 9.02 -9.04
CA ARG A 171 -6.80 8.30 -8.63
C ARG A 171 -6.89 8.30 -7.11
N PHE A 172 -8.10 8.35 -6.60
CA PHE A 172 -8.37 8.15 -5.19
C PHE A 172 -9.07 6.80 -4.97
N GLN A 173 -8.56 6.01 -4.02
CA GLN A 173 -9.07 4.68 -3.69
C GLN A 173 -9.34 4.57 -2.19
N PRO A 174 -10.58 4.79 -1.72
CA PRO A 174 -10.95 4.41 -0.38
C PRO A 174 -11.01 2.88 -0.26
N THR A 175 -10.60 2.38 0.88
CA THR A 175 -10.64 0.95 1.22
C THR A 175 -11.11 0.77 2.65
N TYR A 176 -11.79 -0.34 2.92
CA TYR A 176 -12.43 -0.58 4.21
C TYR A 176 -12.10 -1.95 4.79
N ASP A 177 -11.69 -1.96 6.05
CA ASP A 177 -11.45 -3.17 6.81
C ASP A 177 -12.66 -3.42 7.73
N VAL A 178 -13.29 -4.58 7.58
CA VAL A 178 -14.48 -4.98 8.33
C VAL A 178 -14.12 -6.09 9.31
N ASP A 179 -13.55 -5.68 10.43
CA ASP A 179 -13.24 -6.57 11.56
C ASP A 179 -14.52 -6.98 12.28
N ILE A 180 -15.37 -5.98 12.55
CA ILE A 180 -16.63 -6.17 13.24
C ILE A 180 -17.73 -5.25 12.71
N ALA A 181 -18.69 -5.84 12.02
CA ALA A 181 -19.80 -5.12 11.40
C ALA A 181 -20.87 -4.58 12.39
N TRP A 182 -20.92 -5.12 13.62
CA TRP A 182 -21.87 -4.69 14.66
C TRP A 182 -21.20 -4.61 16.03
N ALA A 183 -21.46 -3.54 16.77
CA ALA A 183 -21.01 -3.37 18.14
C ALA A 183 -21.76 -4.30 19.10
N TYR A 184 -23.07 -4.48 18.89
CA TYR A 184 -23.96 -5.22 19.78
C TYR A 184 -24.69 -6.38 19.09
N GLY A 185 -25.14 -6.16 17.85
CA GLY A 185 -25.85 -7.17 17.08
C GLY A 185 -24.97 -8.36 16.68
N HIS A 186 -25.59 -9.49 16.34
CA HIS A 186 -24.92 -10.64 15.71
C HIS A 186 -23.74 -11.26 16.51
N ARG A 187 -23.59 -10.92 17.79
CA ARG A 187 -22.60 -11.47 18.72
C ARG A 187 -23.23 -12.43 19.72
N PRO A 188 -22.47 -13.35 20.31
CA PRO A 188 -22.97 -14.20 21.38
C PRO A 188 -23.46 -13.39 22.59
N TRP A 189 -24.60 -13.78 23.17
CA TRP A 189 -25.26 -13.04 24.24
C TRP A 189 -24.39 -12.86 25.51
N TRP A 190 -23.47 -13.79 25.78
CA TRP A 190 -22.55 -13.69 26.92
C TRP A 190 -21.51 -12.56 26.75
N HIS A 191 -21.07 -12.25 25.52
CA HIS A 191 -20.22 -11.09 25.27
C HIS A 191 -20.94 -9.78 25.59
N SER A 192 -22.23 -9.71 25.26
CA SER A 192 -23.06 -8.57 25.58
C SER A 192 -23.23 -8.35 27.08
N LEU A 193 -23.38 -9.43 27.87
CA LEU A 193 -23.45 -9.32 29.33
C LEU A 193 -22.14 -8.83 29.95
N GLY A 194 -21.01 -9.38 29.52
CA GLY A 194 -19.69 -8.93 29.98
C GLY A 194 -19.42 -7.47 29.63
N ALA A 195 -19.80 -7.05 28.42
CA ALA A 195 -19.67 -5.66 27.99
C ALA A 195 -20.60 -4.73 28.81
N MET A 196 -21.85 -5.12 29.09
CA MET A 196 -22.76 -4.34 29.94
C MET A 196 -22.22 -4.17 31.36
N ALA A 197 -21.70 -5.25 31.97
CA ALA A 197 -21.09 -5.19 33.29
C ALA A 197 -19.86 -4.26 33.29
N SER A 198 -19.03 -4.32 32.24
CA SER A 198 -17.87 -3.45 32.08
C SER A 198 -18.26 -1.98 31.87
N ASP A 199 -19.26 -1.71 31.02
CA ASP A 199 -19.77 -0.37 30.74
C ASP A 199 -20.36 0.26 32.01
N ALA A 200 -21.14 -0.50 32.78
CA ALA A 200 -21.69 -0.05 34.07
C ALA A 200 -20.58 0.21 35.11
N ALA A 201 -19.62 -0.71 35.24
CA ALA A 201 -18.50 -0.54 36.17
C ALA A 201 -17.61 0.68 35.83
N ARG A 202 -17.52 1.04 34.55
CA ARG A 202 -16.77 2.22 34.06
C ARG A 202 -17.62 3.48 33.93
N GLY A 203 -18.89 3.46 34.36
CA GLY A 203 -19.79 4.61 34.29
C GLY A 203 -20.17 5.04 32.85
N GLN A 204 -20.06 4.15 31.86
CA GLN A 204 -20.34 4.44 30.45
C GLN A 204 -21.85 4.34 30.14
N TRP A 205 -22.68 5.09 30.88
CA TRP A 205 -24.15 5.03 30.80
C TRP A 205 -24.71 5.33 29.41
N ARG A 206 -24.06 6.20 28.63
CA ARG A 206 -24.44 6.47 27.24
C ARG A 206 -24.37 5.21 26.36
N ARG A 207 -23.32 4.40 26.52
CA ARG A 207 -23.16 3.12 25.80
C ARG A 207 -24.18 2.09 26.23
N LEU A 208 -24.43 1.99 27.54
CA LEU A 208 -25.44 1.09 28.07
C LEU A 208 -26.84 1.43 27.53
N ASN A 209 -27.22 2.71 27.55
CA ASN A 209 -28.53 3.16 27.06
C ASN A 209 -28.66 2.96 25.55
N ASN A 210 -27.61 3.26 24.76
CA ASN A 210 -27.62 3.02 23.33
C ASN A 210 -27.76 1.52 23.01
N ARG A 211 -27.03 0.64 23.71
CA ARG A 211 -27.20 -0.82 23.58
C ARG A 211 -28.64 -1.28 23.84
N LEU A 212 -29.27 -0.79 24.91
CA LEU A 212 -30.67 -1.10 25.21
C LEU A 212 -31.62 -0.58 24.13
N ALA A 213 -31.39 0.62 23.60
CA ALA A 213 -32.18 1.18 22.51
C ALA A 213 -32.07 0.34 21.23
N VAL A 214 -30.85 -0.09 20.86
CA VAL A 214 -30.61 -0.97 19.72
C VAL A 214 -31.35 -2.29 19.86
N TRP A 215 -31.30 -2.91 21.05
CA TRP A 215 -32.02 -4.18 21.29
C TRP A 215 -33.54 -4.04 21.24
N ARG A 216 -34.07 -2.87 21.59
CA ARG A 216 -35.50 -2.55 21.46
C ARG A 216 -35.88 -2.13 20.03
N GLY A 217 -34.94 -2.06 19.09
CA GLY A 217 -35.16 -1.57 17.74
C GLY A 217 -35.41 -0.06 17.67
N GLN A 218 -34.99 0.69 18.69
CA GLN A 218 -35.19 2.15 18.81
C GLN A 218 -33.99 2.96 18.31
N ALA A 219 -32.88 2.29 17.99
CA ALA A 219 -31.66 2.90 17.44
C ALA A 219 -30.93 1.90 16.53
N GLU A 220 -30.12 2.41 15.61
CA GLU A 220 -29.22 1.59 14.79
C GLU A 220 -27.97 1.19 15.56
N ASP A 221 -27.37 0.06 15.18
CA ASP A 221 -26.12 -0.39 15.78
C ASP A 221 -24.97 0.56 15.40
N PRO A 222 -24.18 1.06 16.36
CA PRO A 222 -23.21 2.12 16.10
C PRO A 222 -22.05 1.72 15.19
N TYR A 223 -21.80 0.42 14.94
CA TYR A 223 -20.80 -0.02 13.95
C TYR A 223 -21.40 -0.38 12.60
N PHE A 224 -22.73 -0.44 12.50
CA PHE A 224 -23.40 -0.78 11.26
C PHE A 224 -23.53 0.46 10.36
N THR A 225 -22.41 0.88 9.78
CA THR A 225 -22.26 2.13 9.03
C THR A 225 -22.39 1.96 7.51
N PHE A 226 -22.70 0.75 7.05
CA PHE A 226 -22.77 0.43 5.63
C PHE A 226 -23.78 1.26 4.82
N PRO A 227 -24.99 1.56 5.31
CA PRO A 227 -25.92 2.46 4.59
C PRO A 227 -25.35 3.88 4.42
N TYR A 228 -24.67 4.39 5.44
CA TYR A 228 -23.98 5.68 5.38
C TYR A 228 -22.85 5.66 4.34
N LEU A 229 -22.02 4.63 4.35
CA LEU A 229 -20.93 4.47 3.40
C LEU A 229 -21.43 4.34 1.96
N ASP A 230 -22.45 3.52 1.72
CA ASP A 230 -23.06 3.34 0.39
C ASP A 230 -23.62 4.66 -0.16
N ALA A 231 -24.30 5.45 0.68
CA ALA A 231 -24.78 6.78 0.29
C ALA A 231 -23.62 7.72 -0.12
N LEU A 232 -22.49 7.67 0.59
CA LEU A 232 -21.29 8.43 0.21
C LEU A 232 -20.70 7.94 -1.12
N HIS A 233 -20.62 6.63 -1.32
CA HIS A 233 -20.05 6.05 -2.54
C HIS A 233 -20.88 6.40 -3.76
N GLN A 234 -22.21 6.33 -3.65
CA GLN A 234 -23.12 6.76 -4.71
C GLN A 234 -23.01 8.26 -4.99
N ARG A 235 -22.97 9.10 -3.94
CA ARG A 235 -22.86 10.56 -4.06
C ARG A 235 -21.59 10.99 -4.80
N PHE A 236 -20.49 10.28 -4.59
CA PHE A 236 -19.18 10.64 -5.14
C PHE A 236 -18.72 9.77 -6.32
N GLY A 237 -19.52 8.77 -6.73
CA GLY A 237 -19.15 7.84 -7.80
C GLY A 237 -17.92 6.99 -7.46
N LEU A 238 -17.77 6.60 -6.19
CA LEU A 238 -16.63 5.82 -5.70
C LEU A 238 -16.87 4.31 -5.84
N LEU A 239 -15.81 3.56 -6.09
CA LEU A 239 -15.80 2.09 -6.05
C LEU A 239 -14.74 1.61 -5.05
N PRO A 240 -15.04 1.63 -3.74
CA PRO A 240 -14.10 1.17 -2.72
C PRO A 240 -13.85 -0.34 -2.74
N VAL A 241 -12.76 -0.76 -2.09
CA VAL A 241 -12.46 -2.17 -1.81
C VAL A 241 -12.78 -2.50 -0.36
N PHE A 242 -13.51 -3.58 -0.11
CA PHE A 242 -13.82 -4.05 1.25
C PHE A 242 -13.05 -5.33 1.59
N PHE A 243 -12.52 -5.41 2.81
CA PHE A 243 -11.80 -6.57 3.32
C PHE A 243 -12.52 -7.13 4.54
N PHE A 244 -12.85 -8.43 4.54
CA PHE A 244 -13.62 -9.05 5.62
C PHE A 244 -12.77 -10.03 6.45
N LEU A 245 -12.81 -9.85 7.78
CA LEU A 245 -12.15 -10.75 8.72
C LEU A 245 -13.00 -12.01 8.95
N LEU A 246 -12.59 -13.13 8.36
CA LEU A 246 -13.31 -14.41 8.42
C LEU A 246 -12.57 -15.52 9.17
N GLY A 247 -11.63 -15.13 10.04
CA GLY A 247 -10.95 -16.03 10.96
C GLY A 247 -11.87 -16.63 12.04
N ASP A 248 -11.26 -17.37 12.94
CA ASP A 248 -11.92 -17.84 14.16
C ASP A 248 -11.72 -16.82 15.29
N TYR A 249 -12.76 -16.63 16.11
CA TYR A 249 -12.74 -15.63 17.17
C TYR A 249 -11.54 -15.81 18.12
N SER A 250 -10.79 -14.72 18.31
CA SER A 250 -9.66 -14.65 19.23
C SER A 250 -9.60 -13.27 19.89
N ARG A 251 -8.74 -13.09 20.90
CA ARG A 251 -8.52 -11.75 21.50
C ARG A 251 -7.97 -10.75 20.48
N LEU A 252 -7.16 -11.22 19.54
CA LEU A 252 -6.59 -10.41 18.47
C LEU A 252 -7.48 -10.38 17.23
N ASP A 253 -8.46 -11.28 17.12
CA ASP A 253 -9.38 -11.39 15.98
C ASP A 253 -10.82 -11.39 16.50
N PRO A 254 -11.38 -10.22 16.86
CA PRO A 254 -12.70 -10.11 17.47
C PRO A 254 -13.85 -10.27 16.44
N CYS A 255 -13.69 -11.18 15.48
CA CYS A 255 -14.56 -11.33 14.31
C CYS A 255 -15.94 -11.89 14.66
N ILE A 256 -16.88 -11.68 13.73
CA ILE A 256 -18.18 -12.35 13.74
C ILE A 256 -18.02 -13.69 13.05
N SER A 257 -18.60 -14.74 13.61
CA SER A 257 -18.56 -16.08 13.00
C SER A 257 -19.07 -16.03 11.56
N PHE A 258 -18.29 -16.60 10.63
CA PHE A 258 -18.67 -16.74 9.22
C PHE A 258 -19.97 -17.55 8.99
N LYS A 259 -20.45 -18.27 10.02
CA LYS A 259 -21.73 -18.99 10.00
C LYS A 259 -22.93 -18.07 10.29
N ASN A 260 -22.71 -16.85 10.76
CA ASN A 260 -23.78 -15.90 11.07
C ASN A 260 -24.50 -15.48 9.79
N LYS A 261 -25.80 -15.75 9.70
CA LYS A 261 -26.60 -15.48 8.50
C LYS A 261 -26.64 -13.99 8.12
N GLY A 262 -26.70 -13.10 9.10
CA GLY A 262 -26.70 -11.65 8.86
C GLY A 262 -25.37 -11.18 8.28
N PHE A 263 -24.26 -11.66 8.85
CA PHE A 263 -22.94 -11.30 8.34
C PHE A 263 -22.68 -11.85 6.93
N ARG A 264 -23.06 -13.11 6.67
CA ARG A 264 -22.99 -13.69 5.31
C ARG A 264 -23.81 -12.88 4.30
N SER A 265 -25.01 -12.47 4.69
CA SER A 265 -25.89 -11.67 3.81
C SER A 265 -25.28 -10.30 3.50
N LEU A 266 -24.70 -9.65 4.53
CA LEU A 266 -23.98 -8.38 4.36
C LEU A 266 -22.79 -8.52 3.40
N ILE A 267 -21.93 -9.52 3.63
CA ILE A 267 -20.76 -9.78 2.76
C ILE A 267 -21.21 -10.07 1.33
N ALA A 268 -22.23 -10.90 1.14
CA ALA A 268 -22.76 -11.22 -0.19
C ALA A 268 -23.34 -9.97 -0.89
N GLN A 269 -24.03 -9.10 -0.15
CA GLN A 269 -24.58 -7.85 -0.69
C GLN A 269 -23.46 -6.89 -1.12
N ILE A 270 -22.43 -6.70 -0.29
CA ILE A 270 -21.28 -5.85 -0.61
C ILE A 270 -20.49 -6.44 -1.78
N GLY A 271 -20.20 -7.74 -1.75
CA GLY A 271 -19.45 -8.43 -2.81
C GLY A 271 -20.18 -8.49 -4.16
N ALA A 272 -21.50 -8.24 -4.19
CA ALA A 272 -22.25 -8.14 -5.44
C ALA A 272 -22.05 -6.78 -6.15
N THR A 273 -21.63 -5.74 -5.43
CA THR A 273 -21.52 -4.36 -5.96
C THR A 273 -20.13 -3.77 -5.85
N HIS A 274 -19.26 -4.31 -5.00
CA HIS A 274 -17.94 -3.78 -4.71
C HIS A 274 -16.85 -4.85 -4.75
N PRO A 275 -15.63 -4.50 -5.20
CA PRO A 275 -14.45 -5.33 -5.01
C PRO A 275 -14.31 -5.75 -3.53
N THR A 276 -14.16 -7.05 -3.32
CA THR A 276 -14.12 -7.63 -1.97
C THR A 276 -12.94 -8.59 -1.85
N GLY A 277 -12.13 -8.39 -0.82
CA GLY A 277 -10.97 -9.19 -0.48
C GLY A 277 -11.09 -9.88 0.88
N ILE A 278 -10.19 -10.83 1.13
CA ILE A 278 -10.05 -11.43 2.45
C ILE A 278 -9.24 -10.50 3.36
N HIS A 279 -9.59 -10.43 4.64
CA HIS A 279 -8.77 -9.82 5.68
C HIS A 279 -8.15 -10.92 6.55
N PRO A 280 -7.03 -11.56 6.16
CA PRO A 280 -6.53 -12.73 6.87
C PRO A 280 -6.24 -12.41 8.33
N SER A 281 -6.70 -13.29 9.21
CA SER A 281 -6.60 -13.11 10.66
C SER A 281 -5.17 -13.06 11.16
N TYR A 282 -4.98 -12.52 12.36
CA TYR A 282 -3.69 -12.56 13.05
C TYR A 282 -3.18 -14.01 13.15
N ALA A 283 -4.07 -14.96 13.41
CA ALA A 283 -3.72 -16.37 13.49
C ALA A 283 -3.32 -16.99 12.14
N ALA A 284 -3.87 -16.53 11.02
CA ALA A 284 -3.53 -17.01 9.68
C ALA A 284 -2.06 -16.73 9.32
N SER A 285 -1.49 -15.62 9.80
CA SER A 285 -0.08 -15.29 9.58
C SER A 285 0.93 -16.22 10.29
N HIS A 286 0.47 -17.04 11.24
CA HIS A 286 1.32 -17.93 12.04
C HIS A 286 0.98 -19.41 11.89
N THR A 287 -0.22 -19.73 11.39
CA THR A 287 -0.72 -21.10 11.35
C THR A 287 -0.93 -21.56 9.91
N PRO A 288 -0.13 -22.54 9.43
CA PRO A 288 -0.31 -23.10 8.09
C PRO A 288 -1.74 -23.62 7.86
N GLY A 289 -2.27 -23.42 6.66
CA GLY A 289 -3.61 -23.88 6.27
C GLY A 289 -4.77 -22.97 6.68
N ARG A 290 -4.57 -22.01 7.60
CA ARG A 290 -5.65 -21.12 8.03
C ARG A 290 -6.03 -20.08 6.99
N LEU A 291 -5.06 -19.56 6.24
CA LEU A 291 -5.29 -18.59 5.17
C LEU A 291 -6.25 -19.17 4.12
N GLU A 292 -6.01 -20.41 3.70
CA GLU A 292 -6.81 -21.13 2.72
C GLU A 292 -8.25 -21.34 3.23
N VAL A 293 -8.40 -21.72 4.50
CA VAL A 293 -9.74 -21.86 5.13
C VAL A 293 -10.49 -20.52 5.14
N GLU A 294 -9.82 -19.42 5.45
CA GLU A 294 -10.43 -18.09 5.48
C GLU A 294 -10.83 -17.60 4.09
N ILE A 295 -9.98 -17.84 3.09
CA ILE A 295 -10.27 -17.60 1.67
C ILE A 295 -11.48 -18.41 1.21
N ASP A 296 -11.52 -19.71 1.52
CA ASP A 296 -12.64 -20.59 1.15
C ASP A 296 -13.95 -20.13 1.77
N ARG A 297 -13.93 -19.64 3.01
CA ARG A 297 -15.12 -19.07 3.66
C ARG A 297 -15.64 -17.87 2.88
N LEU A 298 -14.78 -16.95 2.48
CA LEU A 298 -15.20 -15.78 1.70
C LEU A 298 -15.73 -16.20 0.33
N ALA A 299 -15.02 -17.08 -0.37
CA ALA A 299 -15.42 -17.58 -1.68
C ALA A 299 -16.80 -18.27 -1.64
N GLN A 300 -17.09 -19.04 -0.60
CA GLN A 300 -18.40 -19.67 -0.39
C GLN A 300 -19.52 -18.66 -0.08
N ILE A 301 -19.20 -17.49 0.48
CA ILE A 301 -20.19 -16.46 0.80
C ILE A 301 -20.49 -15.61 -0.43
N THR A 302 -19.47 -15.22 -1.18
CA THR A 302 -19.61 -14.35 -2.36
C THR A 302 -19.93 -15.12 -3.63
N GLY A 303 -19.66 -16.43 -3.67
CA GLY A 303 -19.80 -17.26 -4.86
C GLY A 303 -18.70 -17.04 -5.91
N ASN A 304 -17.64 -16.29 -5.58
CA ASN A 304 -16.56 -15.92 -6.50
C ASN A 304 -15.19 -16.32 -5.94
N PRO A 305 -14.20 -16.63 -6.80
CA PRO A 305 -12.81 -16.78 -6.37
C PRO A 305 -12.30 -15.49 -5.69
N VAL A 306 -11.52 -15.65 -4.62
CA VAL A 306 -10.93 -14.52 -3.88
C VAL A 306 -9.48 -14.37 -4.32
N GLN A 307 -9.14 -13.19 -4.83
CA GLN A 307 -7.79 -12.89 -5.34
C GLN A 307 -7.14 -11.67 -4.69
N ILE A 308 -7.84 -11.02 -3.75
CA ILE A 308 -7.44 -9.76 -3.15
C ILE A 308 -7.34 -9.94 -1.63
N SER A 309 -6.27 -9.46 -1.00
CA SER A 309 -6.07 -9.53 0.45
C SER A 309 -5.62 -8.22 1.09
N ARG A 310 -5.88 -8.10 2.39
CA ARG A 310 -5.18 -7.18 3.28
C ARG A 310 -4.98 -7.86 4.63
N GLN A 311 -3.75 -7.93 5.14
CA GLN A 311 -3.46 -8.60 6.42
C GLN A 311 -4.06 -7.82 7.59
N HIS A 312 -4.75 -8.52 8.49
CA HIS A 312 -5.11 -7.96 9.79
C HIS A 312 -3.83 -7.54 10.53
N PHE A 313 -3.88 -6.39 11.20
CA PHE A 313 -2.71 -5.72 11.80
C PHE A 313 -1.61 -5.30 10.81
N LEU A 314 -1.79 -5.42 9.49
CA LEU A 314 -0.74 -5.15 8.49
C LEU A 314 0.49 -6.05 8.67
N LEU A 315 0.28 -7.33 9.01
CA LEU A 315 1.33 -8.34 9.23
C LEU A 315 1.99 -8.78 7.92
N LEU A 316 2.72 -7.86 7.31
CA LEU A 316 3.49 -8.08 6.09
C LEU A 316 4.94 -8.43 6.45
N ARG A 317 5.28 -9.72 6.34
CA ARG A 317 6.63 -10.26 6.56
C ARG A 317 7.19 -10.77 5.25
N PHE A 318 8.28 -10.17 4.79
CA PHE A 318 8.97 -10.64 3.59
C PHE A 318 9.93 -11.79 3.91
N PRO A 319 10.00 -12.81 3.03
CA PRO A 319 9.13 -13.06 1.87
C PRO A 319 7.86 -13.87 2.21
N ASP A 320 7.75 -14.37 3.44
CA ASP A 320 6.76 -15.38 3.85
C ASP A 320 5.31 -15.02 3.51
N THR A 321 4.84 -13.83 3.89
CA THR A 321 3.45 -13.42 3.69
C THR A 321 3.10 -13.43 2.20
N CYS A 322 3.95 -12.84 1.36
CA CYS A 322 3.71 -12.75 -0.08
C CYS A 322 3.70 -14.13 -0.76
N ARG A 323 4.60 -15.03 -0.34
CA ARG A 323 4.61 -16.42 -0.84
C ARG A 323 3.35 -17.19 -0.41
N GLN A 324 2.93 -17.05 0.84
CA GLN A 324 1.70 -17.67 1.35
C GLN A 324 0.47 -17.20 0.57
N LEU A 325 0.36 -15.89 0.32
CA LEU A 325 -0.71 -15.31 -0.49
C LEU A 325 -0.72 -15.90 -1.91
N LEU A 326 0.43 -15.91 -2.59
CA LEU A 326 0.54 -16.47 -3.94
C LEU A 326 0.14 -17.94 -4.02
N ASN A 327 0.59 -18.74 -3.05
CA ASN A 327 0.27 -20.17 -2.94
C ASN A 327 -1.22 -20.40 -2.70
N ALA A 328 -1.88 -19.51 -1.96
CA ALA A 328 -3.32 -19.55 -1.71
C ALA A 328 -4.16 -18.94 -2.85
N GLY A 329 -3.54 -18.56 -3.97
CA GLY A 329 -4.24 -18.04 -5.15
C GLY A 329 -4.51 -16.54 -5.14
N ILE A 330 -4.07 -15.81 -4.11
CA ILE A 330 -4.13 -14.35 -4.07
C ILE A 330 -3.16 -13.75 -5.10
N ARG A 331 -3.58 -12.63 -5.70
CA ARG A 331 -2.86 -11.90 -6.75
C ARG A 331 -2.70 -10.42 -6.44
N GLU A 332 -3.49 -9.87 -5.53
CA GLU A 332 -3.37 -8.46 -5.11
C GLU A 332 -3.34 -8.37 -3.58
N ASP A 333 -2.38 -7.62 -3.03
CA ASP A 333 -2.30 -7.36 -1.59
C ASP A 333 -2.26 -5.85 -1.29
N TYR A 334 -3.06 -5.43 -0.32
CA TYR A 334 -3.27 -4.05 0.06
C TYR A 334 -2.69 -3.71 1.45
N SER A 335 -1.70 -4.50 1.91
CA SER A 335 -1.15 -4.40 3.28
C SER A 335 0.07 -3.48 3.37
N MET A 336 0.61 -3.01 2.24
CA MET A 336 1.84 -2.23 2.20
C MET A 336 1.61 -0.77 2.62
N GLY A 337 1.64 -0.55 3.92
CA GLY A 337 1.71 0.77 4.57
C GLY A 337 2.35 0.65 5.95
N TYR A 338 2.51 1.78 6.64
CA TYR A 338 2.96 1.79 8.03
C TYR A 338 1.77 1.86 8.98
N ALA A 339 1.87 1.15 10.10
CA ALA A 339 0.86 1.23 11.15
C ALA A 339 1.00 2.51 12.00
N ASP A 340 2.23 2.99 12.14
CA ASP A 340 2.63 4.05 13.07
C ASP A 340 2.77 5.44 12.45
N GLN A 341 2.84 5.55 11.12
CA GLN A 341 2.94 6.83 10.40
C GLN A 341 2.20 6.82 9.07
N PRO A 342 1.59 7.94 8.64
CA PRO A 342 1.10 8.08 7.28
C PRO A 342 2.25 8.37 6.31
N GLY A 343 2.18 7.83 5.10
CA GLY A 343 3.21 8.02 4.07
C GLY A 343 3.38 6.83 3.12
N PHE A 344 4.41 6.89 2.28
CA PHE A 344 4.70 5.93 1.23
C PHE A 344 5.73 4.90 1.70
N ARG A 345 5.29 3.76 2.23
CA ARG A 345 6.19 2.70 2.74
C ARG A 345 7.23 2.25 1.71
N ALA A 346 6.83 2.05 0.46
CA ALA A 346 7.73 1.70 -0.64
C ALA A 346 8.22 2.92 -1.45
N GLY A 347 8.00 4.15 -0.96
CA GLY A 347 8.35 5.39 -1.67
C GLY A 347 7.59 5.62 -2.98
N ILE A 348 6.54 4.84 -3.25
CA ILE A 348 5.79 4.82 -4.51
C ILE A 348 4.28 4.95 -4.25
N ALA A 349 3.60 5.71 -5.11
CA ALA A 349 2.15 5.91 -5.08
C ALA A 349 1.39 5.07 -6.10
N ALA A 350 2.03 4.08 -6.73
CA ALA A 350 1.41 3.24 -7.75
C ALA A 350 1.40 1.79 -7.28
N PRO A 351 0.43 0.95 -7.71
CA PRO A 351 0.56 -0.48 -7.58
C PRO A 351 1.84 -0.98 -8.27
N PHE A 352 2.45 -2.06 -7.82
CA PHE A 352 3.64 -2.64 -8.45
C PHE A 352 3.73 -4.14 -8.17
N TYR A 353 4.39 -4.89 -9.05
CA TYR A 353 4.61 -6.32 -8.83
C TYR A 353 5.61 -6.54 -7.70
N TRP A 354 5.32 -7.46 -6.79
CA TRP A 354 6.28 -7.86 -5.77
C TRP A 354 7.46 -8.62 -6.41
N TYR A 355 8.67 -8.18 -6.07
CA TYR A 355 9.91 -8.87 -6.40
C TYR A 355 10.34 -9.75 -5.23
N ASP A 356 10.41 -11.06 -5.45
CA ASP A 356 10.92 -12.01 -4.46
C ASP A 356 12.46 -11.91 -4.45
N LEU A 357 12.98 -11.14 -3.51
CA LEU A 357 14.41 -10.78 -3.47
C LEU A 357 15.32 -12.00 -3.23
N GLU A 358 14.86 -12.99 -2.48
CA GLU A 358 15.63 -14.21 -2.25
C GLU A 358 15.70 -15.09 -3.50
N ARG A 359 14.65 -15.08 -4.32
CA ARG A 359 14.57 -15.86 -5.57
C ARG A 359 15.03 -15.12 -6.82
N GLU A 360 15.30 -13.81 -6.69
CA GLU A 360 15.65 -12.92 -7.80
C GLU A 360 14.63 -12.95 -8.95
N GLU A 361 13.33 -12.94 -8.62
CA GLU A 361 12.27 -13.03 -9.61
C GLU A 361 11.14 -12.01 -9.37
N THR A 362 10.55 -11.53 -10.46
CA THR A 362 9.28 -10.79 -10.40
C THR A 362 8.14 -11.78 -10.28
N THR A 363 7.24 -11.56 -9.33
CA THR A 363 6.10 -12.45 -9.10
C THR A 363 4.81 -11.85 -9.67
N PRO A 364 3.73 -12.64 -9.86
CA PRO A 364 2.44 -12.11 -10.29
C PRO A 364 1.64 -11.44 -9.15
N LEU A 365 2.20 -11.29 -7.94
CA LEU A 365 1.53 -10.59 -6.84
C LEU A 365 1.67 -9.08 -7.03
N VAL A 366 0.57 -8.37 -7.17
CA VAL A 366 0.54 -6.89 -7.22
C VAL A 366 0.35 -6.36 -5.81
N ILE A 367 1.24 -5.46 -5.40
CA ILE A 367 1.13 -4.72 -4.15
C ILE A 367 0.43 -3.39 -4.42
N HIS A 368 -0.63 -3.12 -3.68
CA HIS A 368 -1.35 -1.85 -3.65
C HIS A 368 -0.99 -1.09 -2.37
N PRO A 369 -0.02 -0.16 -2.41
CA PRO A 369 0.35 0.59 -1.22
C PRO A 369 -0.76 1.54 -0.79
N PHE A 370 -0.91 1.75 0.52
CA PHE A 370 -1.79 2.78 1.08
C PHE A 370 -0.99 3.79 1.91
N GLN A 371 -1.49 5.01 1.99
CA GLN A 371 -0.76 6.13 2.59
C GLN A 371 -1.31 6.53 3.95
N VAL A 372 -2.59 6.24 4.20
CA VAL A 372 -3.28 6.68 5.42
C VAL A 372 -4.13 5.56 5.97
N MET A 373 -4.05 5.37 7.28
CA MET A 373 -5.01 4.62 8.08
C MET A 373 -5.54 5.54 9.17
N GLU A 374 -6.85 5.58 9.36
CA GLU A 374 -7.52 6.45 10.33
C GLU A 374 -7.12 6.15 11.78
N VAL A 375 -6.89 4.88 12.12
CA VAL A 375 -6.35 4.47 13.43
C VAL A 375 -4.96 5.06 13.66
N THR A 376 -4.12 5.16 12.63
CA THR A 376 -2.81 5.84 12.74
C THR A 376 -3.00 7.30 13.10
N LEU A 377 -3.89 8.00 12.41
CA LEU A 377 -4.14 9.43 12.64
C LEU A 377 -4.69 9.69 14.04
N GLN A 378 -5.69 8.93 14.48
CA GLN A 378 -6.34 9.15 15.76
C GLN A 378 -5.53 8.60 16.95
N GLN A 379 -5.10 7.33 16.90
CA GLN A 379 -4.62 6.61 18.08
C GLN A 379 -3.11 6.63 18.20
N TYR A 380 -2.37 6.52 17.08
CA TYR A 380 -0.91 6.59 17.10
C TYR A 380 -0.42 8.03 17.19
N LEU A 381 -1.03 8.94 16.41
CA LEU A 381 -0.61 10.34 16.34
C LEU A 381 -1.43 11.28 17.24
N GLY A 382 -2.59 10.85 17.75
CA GLY A 382 -3.41 11.69 18.63
C GLY A 382 -4.04 12.90 17.93
N LEU A 383 -4.21 12.85 16.59
CA LEU A 383 -4.69 14.00 15.83
C LEU A 383 -6.17 14.27 16.06
N SER A 384 -6.54 15.56 15.99
CA SER A 384 -7.93 15.96 15.85
C SER A 384 -8.45 15.62 14.44
N PRO A 385 -9.79 15.50 14.26
CA PRO A 385 -10.38 15.30 12.93
C PRO A 385 -9.91 16.34 11.90
N ASP A 386 -9.83 17.63 12.27
CA ASP A 386 -9.39 18.69 11.37
C ASP A 386 -7.90 18.57 10.98
N ALA A 387 -7.04 18.21 11.93
CA ALA A 387 -5.62 17.99 11.65
C ALA A 387 -5.41 16.77 10.73
N ALA A 388 -6.21 15.71 10.91
CA ALA A 388 -6.22 14.54 10.05
C ALA A 388 -6.60 14.88 8.60
N VAL A 389 -7.56 15.79 8.38
CA VAL A 389 -7.91 16.30 7.05
C VAL A 389 -6.69 16.96 6.39
N GLY A 390 -5.96 17.80 7.12
CA GLY A 390 -4.76 18.48 6.61
C GLY A 390 -3.67 17.50 6.16
N VAL A 391 -3.39 16.47 6.98
CA VAL A 391 -2.42 15.41 6.64
C VAL A 391 -2.84 14.66 5.37
N CYS A 392 -4.12 14.28 5.27
CA CYS A 392 -4.62 13.60 4.07
C CYS A 392 -4.55 14.48 2.83
N ALA A 393 -4.85 15.77 2.95
CA ALA A 393 -4.76 16.72 1.84
C ALA A 393 -3.32 16.83 1.31
N SER A 394 -2.31 16.97 2.19
CA SER A 394 -0.92 17.04 1.77
C SER A 394 -0.44 15.78 1.05
N LEU A 395 -0.82 14.59 1.53
CA LEU A 395 -0.48 13.32 0.87
C LEU A 395 -1.21 13.15 -0.47
N SER A 396 -2.48 13.53 -0.52
CA SER A 396 -3.29 13.55 -1.74
C SER A 396 -2.67 14.48 -2.79
N ASP A 397 -2.23 15.67 -2.40
CA ASP A 397 -1.54 16.62 -3.26
C ASP A 397 -0.19 16.09 -3.75
N ALA A 398 0.57 15.38 -2.92
CA ALA A 398 1.82 14.75 -3.34
C ALA A 398 1.57 13.67 -4.43
N VAL A 399 0.50 12.88 -4.31
CA VAL A 399 0.10 11.93 -5.36
C VAL A 399 -0.43 12.66 -6.58
N ARG A 400 -1.24 13.71 -6.43
CA ARG A 400 -1.76 14.50 -7.56
C ARG A 400 -0.63 15.16 -8.34
N ALA A 401 0.37 15.65 -7.62
CA ALA A 401 1.55 16.26 -8.18
C ALA A 401 2.41 15.26 -8.95
N THR A 402 2.35 13.95 -8.71
CA THR A 402 3.23 12.93 -9.33
C THR A 402 2.50 11.85 -10.16
N GLY A 403 1.18 11.76 -10.04
CA GLY A 403 0.37 10.68 -10.62
C GLY A 403 0.43 9.41 -9.78
N GLY A 404 -0.61 8.57 -9.87
CA GLY A 404 -0.74 7.34 -9.07
C GLY A 404 -2.06 7.28 -8.31
N VAL A 405 -2.08 6.47 -7.26
CA VAL A 405 -3.24 6.16 -6.43
C VAL A 405 -3.01 6.66 -5.02
N PHE A 406 -3.85 7.59 -4.56
CA PHE A 406 -3.97 7.93 -3.15
C PHE A 406 -4.96 6.96 -2.50
N SER A 407 -4.45 6.03 -1.71
CA SER A 407 -5.25 4.98 -1.07
C SER A 407 -5.34 5.18 0.44
N THR A 408 -6.55 5.09 0.97
CA THR A 408 -6.85 5.25 2.40
C THR A 408 -7.52 4.01 2.98
N LEU A 409 -7.17 3.65 4.21
CA LEU A 409 -7.72 2.53 4.97
C LEU A 409 -8.60 3.09 6.08
N TRP A 410 -9.85 2.62 6.15
CA TRP A 410 -10.80 2.96 7.19
C TRP A 410 -11.50 1.72 7.72
N HIS A 411 -11.79 1.66 9.01
CA HIS A 411 -12.64 0.61 9.56
C HIS A 411 -14.08 1.11 9.64
N ASN A 412 -15.06 0.24 9.36
CA ASN A 412 -16.48 0.60 9.47
C ASN A 412 -16.86 1.09 10.88
N SER A 413 -16.17 0.62 11.91
CA SER A 413 -16.36 1.01 13.30
C SER A 413 -15.83 2.40 13.65
N SER A 414 -14.98 2.99 12.79
CA SER A 414 -14.28 4.26 13.05
C SER A 414 -15.13 5.51 12.76
N PHE A 415 -16.44 5.33 12.59
CA PHE A 415 -17.41 6.42 12.43
C PHE A 415 -18.29 6.61 13.67
N SER A 416 -18.14 5.75 14.69
CA SER A 416 -18.97 5.83 15.88
C SER A 416 -18.46 6.84 16.90
N ALA A 417 -19.14 7.99 17.01
CA ALA A 417 -18.89 9.00 18.05
C ALA A 417 -18.94 8.40 19.47
N LEU A 418 -19.88 7.47 19.72
CA LEU A 418 -20.04 6.77 20.99
C LEU A 418 -18.79 5.94 21.38
N HIS A 419 -18.02 5.51 20.38
CA HIS A 419 -16.83 4.70 20.53
C HIS A 419 -15.52 5.48 20.32
N GLY A 420 -15.57 6.80 20.51
CA GLY A 420 -14.38 7.66 20.52
C GLY A 420 -14.07 8.33 19.19
N TRP A 421 -14.90 8.14 18.16
CA TRP A 421 -14.70 8.68 16.81
C TRP A 421 -15.56 9.93 16.55
N GLU A 422 -15.75 10.76 17.57
CA GLU A 422 -16.56 11.99 17.44
C GLU A 422 -15.90 12.95 16.42
N GLY A 423 -16.70 13.43 15.47
CA GLY A 423 -16.25 14.32 14.38
C GLY A 423 -15.54 13.64 13.20
N TRP A 424 -15.24 12.34 13.27
CA TRP A 424 -14.51 11.64 12.23
C TRP A 424 -15.35 11.33 10.97
N GLU A 425 -16.68 11.24 11.09
CA GLU A 425 -17.59 11.19 9.92
C GLU A 425 -17.43 12.45 9.05
N THR A 426 -17.52 13.64 9.67
CA THR A 426 -17.34 14.91 8.98
C THR A 426 -15.96 15.04 8.35
N ALA A 427 -14.91 14.67 9.10
CA ALA A 427 -13.55 14.69 8.57
C ALA A 427 -13.39 13.72 7.39
N TYR A 428 -13.97 12.53 7.46
CA TYR A 428 -13.94 11.58 6.35
C TYR A 428 -14.61 12.14 5.10
N GLU A 429 -15.81 12.72 5.22
CA GLU A 429 -16.47 13.37 4.09
C GLU A 429 -15.66 14.51 3.48
N GLN A 430 -14.93 15.27 4.30
CA GLN A 430 -14.04 16.31 3.81
C GLN A 430 -12.80 15.73 3.12
N ILE A 431 -12.22 14.65 3.64
CA ILE A 431 -11.14 13.91 2.99
C ILE A 431 -11.58 13.39 1.62
N LEU A 432 -12.79 12.81 1.52
CA LEU A 432 -13.37 12.38 0.25
C LEU A 432 -13.46 13.55 -0.74
N LYS A 433 -14.03 14.70 -0.32
CA LYS A 433 -14.16 15.89 -1.17
C LYS A 433 -12.82 16.44 -1.65
N ASN A 434 -11.80 16.44 -0.80
CA ASN A 434 -10.47 16.97 -1.14
C ASN A 434 -9.66 16.00 -2.04
N SER A 435 -10.04 14.72 -2.05
CA SER A 435 -9.33 13.66 -2.78
C SER A 435 -9.98 13.30 -4.11
N LEU A 436 -11.11 13.91 -4.46
CA LEU A 436 -11.73 13.82 -5.78
C LEU A 436 -11.33 15.05 -6.60
#